data_AF-A0A945FW45-F1
#
_entry.id   AF-A0A945FW45-F1
#
_cell.length_a   1.000
_cell.length_b   1.000
_cell.length_c   1.000
_cell.angle_alpha   90.00
_cell.angle_beta   90.00
_cell.angle_gamma   90.00
#
_symmetry.space_group_name_H-M   'P 1'
#
loop_
_entity.id
_entity.type
_entity.pdbx_description
1 polymer ?
#
loop_
_entity_poly.entity_id
_entity_poly.type
_entity_poly.pdbx_seq_one_letter_code
_entity_poly.pdbx_strand_id
1 'polypeptide(L)'
;MKLIDKKDLTRWNRAGLSQFQYIDGNAITYLETLRQKLQQEYTHQDSLQWTELATRFPELNSETAYQTSKRLKQQYYDDRRDYAWEIVRTFSRSAHVLGEYINAYANEAYLPTAVEWNNVRKLVALLDYRPSPPASAETYIALLLKPGESGIIEQGFAVKNKPAKGESTVIFETRQKLEGNALINNLHLKDWNKNPKPLIFSKKKKKSIEVTFLLQNIEEDISVGDKGILATDNEAVAVKVNAIQSDSQNRIKLKLLSRKNLNNFTLHNTTLYLHPSFVDAPLPNGINSAIVNKKGVLSENEIIFGKTSSGWQVRKVIKNELGYLQFNESTPSVKKNEQLFRARTL
;
A
#
# COMPACT_ATOMS: atom_id res chain seq x y z
N MET A 1 -57.22 24.98 25.17
CA MET A 1 -55.82 24.70 24.79
C MET A 1 -55.76 24.64 23.27
N LYS A 2 -55.13 25.62 22.59
CA LYS A 2 -54.90 25.53 21.14
C LYS A 2 -54.02 24.31 20.91
N LEU A 3 -54.52 23.32 20.18
CA LEU A 3 -53.70 22.23 19.63
C LEU A 3 -52.46 22.88 19.01
N ILE A 4 -51.30 22.57 19.56
CA ILE A 4 -50.01 23.02 19.06
C ILE A 4 -50.01 22.76 17.55
N ASP A 5 -49.76 23.81 16.77
CA ASP A 5 -49.77 23.80 15.31
C ASP A 5 -48.88 22.64 14.81
N LYS A 6 -49.51 21.50 14.47
CA LYS A 6 -48.90 20.32 13.84
C LYS A 6 -48.53 20.61 12.37
N LYS A 7 -47.81 21.70 12.10
CA LYS A 7 -47.65 22.20 10.72
C LYS A 7 -46.25 22.39 10.21
N ASP A 8 -45.22 22.08 11.01
CA ASP A 8 -43.85 22.07 10.48
C ASP A 8 -43.12 20.75 10.74
N LEU A 9 -43.46 19.77 9.90
CA LEU A 9 -42.77 18.50 9.73
C LEU A 9 -41.60 18.59 8.73
N THR A 10 -41.38 19.74 8.08
CA THR A 10 -40.37 19.89 7.00
C THR A 10 -38.92 19.85 7.51
N ARG A 11 -38.73 20.10 8.81
CA ARG A 11 -37.43 20.00 9.50
C ARG A 11 -36.96 18.55 9.70
N TRP A 12 -37.86 17.58 9.60
CA TRP A 12 -37.61 16.17 9.95
C TRP A 12 -37.53 15.22 8.76
N ASN A 13 -37.76 15.73 7.54
CA ASN A 13 -37.64 14.98 6.26
C ASN A 13 -36.74 15.74 5.28
N ARG A 14 -35.57 16.23 5.76
CA ARG A 14 -34.54 16.79 4.88
C ARG A 14 -33.72 15.66 4.25
N ALA A 15 -33.22 15.88 3.03
CA ALA A 15 -32.22 15.00 2.44
C ALA A 15 -31.00 14.90 3.37
N GLY A 16 -30.50 13.68 3.61
CA GLY A 16 -29.31 13.42 4.45
C GLY A 16 -29.56 12.81 5.82
N LEU A 17 -30.79 12.40 6.15
CA LEU A 17 -31.07 11.65 7.37
C LEU A 17 -30.57 10.21 7.26
N SER A 18 -29.94 9.72 8.32
CA SER A 18 -29.51 8.32 8.46
C SER A 18 -30.64 7.38 8.85
N GLN A 19 -31.80 7.91 9.25
CA GLN A 19 -32.99 7.14 9.61
C GLN A 19 -34.25 8.02 9.54
N PHE A 20 -35.35 7.46 9.06
CA PHE A 20 -36.70 8.00 9.24
C PHE A 20 -37.29 7.48 10.55
N GLN A 21 -37.89 8.38 11.33
CA GLN A 21 -38.68 8.01 12.50
C GLN A 21 -40.00 8.74 12.46
N TYR A 22 -41.09 7.98 12.50
CA TYR A 22 -42.40 8.55 12.73
C TYR A 22 -42.52 8.97 14.20
N ILE A 23 -42.63 10.28 14.46
CA ILE A 23 -42.62 10.87 15.82
C ILE A 23 -44.03 11.26 16.29
N ASP A 24 -45.02 11.32 15.39
CA ASP A 24 -46.31 11.96 15.68
C ASP A 24 -47.32 11.11 16.46
N GLY A 25 -46.91 9.95 16.99
CA GLY A 25 -47.70 9.26 18.01
C GLY A 25 -47.32 7.82 18.30
N ASN A 26 -47.76 7.35 19.46
CA ASN A 26 -47.73 5.96 19.91
C ASN A 26 -49.14 5.53 20.34
N ALA A 27 -49.30 4.28 20.79
CA ALA A 27 -50.60 3.76 21.20
C ALA A 27 -51.32 4.63 22.26
N ILE A 28 -50.55 5.27 23.16
CA ILE A 28 -51.06 6.13 24.23
C ILE A 28 -51.60 7.44 23.66
N THR A 29 -50.83 8.12 22.80
CA THR A 29 -51.25 9.40 22.21
C THR A 29 -52.38 9.22 21.19
N TYR A 30 -52.41 8.07 20.49
CA TYR A 30 -53.52 7.70 19.61
C TYR A 30 -54.81 7.43 20.40
N LEU A 31 -54.73 6.71 21.53
CA LEU A 31 -55.88 6.53 22.40
C LEU A 31 -56.41 7.87 22.91
N GLU A 32 -55.53 8.77 23.34
CA GLU A 32 -55.94 10.09 23.81
C GLU A 32 -56.59 10.92 22.70
N THR A 33 -56.03 10.89 21.49
CA THR A 33 -56.60 11.59 20.32
C THR A 33 -57.98 11.04 19.98
N LEU A 34 -58.15 9.71 19.98
CA LEU A 34 -59.44 9.07 19.72
C LEU A 34 -60.44 9.37 20.84
N ARG A 35 -60.01 9.31 22.10
CA ARG A 35 -60.85 9.65 23.26
C ARG A 35 -61.37 11.07 23.15
N GLN A 36 -60.52 12.06 22.86
CA GLN A 36 -60.95 13.45 22.75
C GLN A 36 -61.98 13.65 21.63
N LYS A 37 -61.77 13.01 20.47
CA LYS A 37 -62.72 13.06 19.35
C LYS A 37 -64.05 12.37 19.70
N LEU A 38 -63.99 11.16 20.25
CA LEU A 38 -65.18 10.45 20.69
C LEU A 38 -65.90 11.22 21.80
N GLN A 39 -65.18 11.86 22.72
CA GLN A 39 -65.81 12.64 23.79
C GLN A 39 -66.63 13.80 23.21
N GLN A 40 -66.11 14.47 22.17
CA GLN A 40 -66.84 15.52 21.47
C GLN A 40 -68.09 14.97 20.78
N GLU A 41 -67.96 13.86 20.04
CA GLU A 41 -69.08 13.23 19.31
C GLU A 41 -70.18 12.69 20.26
N TYR A 42 -69.79 12.16 21.43
CA TYR A 42 -70.71 11.59 22.41
C TYR A 42 -71.17 12.58 23.50
N THR A 43 -70.88 13.87 23.35
CA THR A 43 -71.42 14.93 24.22
C THR A 43 -72.66 15.54 23.56
N HIS A 44 -73.82 15.39 24.20
CA HIS A 44 -75.09 15.95 23.72
C HIS A 44 -75.75 16.77 24.82
N GLN A 45 -76.18 18.00 24.52
CA GLN A 45 -76.80 18.92 25.49
C GLN A 45 -76.02 18.99 26.82
N ASP A 46 -74.70 19.18 26.74
CA ASP A 46 -73.76 19.23 27.87
C ASP A 46 -73.69 17.97 28.75
N SER A 47 -74.24 16.85 28.27
CA SER A 47 -74.15 15.55 28.93
C SER A 47 -73.33 14.56 28.10
N LEU A 48 -72.26 14.02 28.69
CA LEU A 48 -71.43 12.98 28.09
C LEU A 48 -72.14 11.62 28.19
N GLN A 49 -72.59 11.08 27.06
CA GLN A 49 -73.32 9.82 26.98
C GLN A 49 -72.43 8.62 27.32
N TRP A 50 -71.18 8.64 26.86
CA TRP A 50 -70.20 7.60 27.18
C TRP A 50 -69.27 8.09 28.29
N THR A 51 -69.69 7.86 29.54
CA THR A 51 -69.05 8.40 30.74
C THR A 51 -67.59 7.96 30.91
N GLU A 52 -67.24 6.78 30.40
CA GLU A 52 -65.85 6.31 30.40
C GLU A 52 -64.94 7.22 29.58
N LEU A 53 -65.41 7.96 28.57
CA LEU A 53 -64.54 8.90 27.85
C LEU A 53 -64.07 10.08 28.71
N ALA A 54 -64.65 10.30 29.89
CA ALA A 54 -64.20 11.34 30.81
C ALA A 54 -62.75 11.11 31.28
N THR A 55 -62.04 12.21 31.51
CA THR A 55 -60.69 12.11 32.09
C THR A 55 -60.78 11.72 33.56
N ARG A 56 -60.23 10.54 33.91
CA ARG A 56 -60.08 10.10 35.32
C ARG A 56 -58.85 10.74 35.98
N PHE A 57 -57.89 11.20 35.18
CA PHE A 57 -56.68 11.86 35.63
C PHE A 57 -56.69 13.30 35.10
N PRO A 58 -57.18 14.27 35.88
CA PRO A 58 -57.36 15.65 35.43
C PRO A 58 -56.02 16.28 35.04
N GLU A 59 -56.06 17.16 34.06
CA GLU A 59 -54.88 17.92 33.64
C GLU A 59 -54.52 18.96 34.70
N LEU A 60 -53.26 19.01 35.10
CA LEU A 60 -52.78 20.04 36.03
C LEU A 60 -52.51 21.35 35.27
N ASN A 61 -52.74 22.49 35.93
CA ASN A 61 -52.33 23.77 35.38
C ASN A 61 -50.79 23.81 35.31
N SER A 62 -50.25 24.12 34.13
CA SER A 62 -48.79 24.20 33.87
C SER A 62 -48.03 22.87 33.98
N GLU A 63 -48.60 21.76 33.48
CA GLU A 63 -47.87 20.48 33.35
C GLU A 63 -46.61 20.61 32.49
N THR A 64 -45.52 19.98 32.95
CA THR A 64 -44.34 19.71 32.12
C THR A 64 -44.61 18.53 31.17
N ALA A 65 -43.85 18.44 30.06
CA ALA A 65 -43.99 17.35 29.09
C ALA A 65 -43.85 15.94 29.71
N TYR A 66 -43.00 15.79 30.73
CA TYR A 66 -42.85 14.54 31.48
C TYR A 66 -44.10 14.20 32.29
N GLN A 67 -44.69 15.18 32.98
CA GLN A 67 -45.92 15.00 33.75
C GLN A 67 -47.09 14.64 32.83
N THR A 68 -47.23 15.30 31.69
CA THR A 68 -48.23 14.96 30.68
C THR A 68 -48.05 13.53 30.16
N SER A 69 -46.83 13.13 29.79
CA SER A 69 -46.53 11.76 29.35
C SER A 69 -46.88 10.72 30.43
N LYS A 70 -46.53 11.00 31.69
CA LYS A 70 -46.87 10.13 32.83
C LYS A 70 -48.38 9.99 33.02
N ARG A 71 -49.13 11.10 32.94
CA ARG A 71 -50.59 11.13 33.06
C ARG A 71 -51.26 10.33 31.94
N LEU A 72 -50.88 10.58 30.69
CA LEU A 72 -51.43 9.84 29.55
C LEU A 72 -51.10 8.34 29.63
N LYS A 73 -49.89 7.99 30.06
CA LYS A 73 -49.50 6.60 30.31
C LYS A 73 -50.39 5.96 31.39
N GLN A 74 -50.63 6.68 32.48
CA GLN A 74 -51.50 6.19 33.55
C GLN A 74 -52.94 5.98 33.06
N GLN A 75 -53.48 6.92 32.28
CA GLN A 75 -54.80 6.78 31.66
C GLN A 75 -54.88 5.59 30.69
N TYR A 76 -53.83 5.34 29.91
CA TYR A 76 -53.79 4.21 28.99
C TYR A 76 -53.81 2.86 29.73
N TYR A 77 -53.07 2.71 30.83
CA TYR A 77 -52.98 1.46 31.59
C TYR A 77 -54.03 1.30 32.69
N ASP A 78 -54.86 2.31 32.92
CA ASP A 78 -55.94 2.28 33.91
C ASP A 78 -56.94 1.16 33.63
N ASP A 79 -57.36 0.42 34.65
CA ASP A 79 -58.30 -0.68 34.48
C ASP A 79 -59.74 -0.15 34.33
N ARG A 80 -60.43 -0.61 33.28
CA ARG A 80 -61.78 -0.17 32.94
C ARG A 80 -62.66 -1.36 32.60
N ARG A 81 -63.81 -1.46 33.26
CA ARG A 81 -64.80 -2.52 33.03
C ARG A 81 -65.77 -2.15 31.90
N ASP A 82 -65.26 -1.54 30.84
CA ASP A 82 -66.02 -1.15 29.66
C ASP A 82 -65.38 -1.73 28.40
N TYR A 83 -66.12 -2.60 27.72
CA TYR A 83 -65.65 -3.25 26.51
C TYR A 83 -65.43 -2.27 25.37
N ALA A 84 -66.24 -1.21 25.27
CA ALA A 84 -66.07 -0.20 24.22
C ALA A 84 -64.72 0.53 24.38
N TRP A 85 -64.30 0.79 25.62
CA TRP A 85 -63.01 1.41 25.90
C TRP A 85 -61.85 0.48 25.53
N GLU A 86 -61.92 -0.80 25.88
CA GLU A 86 -60.90 -1.78 25.52
C GLU A 86 -60.80 -1.98 24.00
N ILE A 87 -61.91 -1.88 23.26
CA ILE A 87 -61.91 -1.89 21.79
C ILE A 87 -61.13 -0.68 21.26
N VAL A 88 -61.39 0.53 21.74
CA VAL A 88 -60.67 1.74 21.29
C VAL A 88 -59.19 1.70 21.67
N ARG A 89 -58.87 1.21 22.87
CA ARG A 89 -57.48 0.97 23.31
C ARG A 89 -56.76 -0.01 22.39
N THR A 90 -57.40 -1.13 22.07
CA THR A 90 -56.84 -2.16 21.18
C THR A 90 -56.67 -1.65 19.76
N PHE A 91 -57.63 -0.86 19.26
CA PHE A 91 -57.54 -0.19 17.96
C PHE A 91 -56.35 0.78 17.92
N SER A 92 -56.14 1.56 18.97
CA SER A 92 -55.01 2.48 19.10
C SER A 92 -53.67 1.76 19.13
N ARG A 93 -53.60 0.62 19.83
CA ARG A 93 -52.41 -0.25 19.83
C ARG A 93 -52.14 -0.83 18.44
N SER A 94 -53.18 -1.26 17.75
CA SER A 94 -53.06 -1.81 16.38
C SER A 94 -52.58 -0.74 15.40
N ALA A 95 -53.12 0.48 15.49
CA ALA A 95 -52.67 1.62 14.69
C ALA A 95 -51.19 1.95 14.94
N HIS A 96 -50.73 1.88 16.20
CA HIS A 96 -49.32 2.07 16.53
C HIS A 96 -48.43 1.01 15.89
N VAL A 97 -48.79 -0.28 15.99
CA VAL A 97 -48.04 -1.36 15.35
C VAL A 97 -47.98 -1.18 13.84
N LEU A 98 -49.09 -0.85 13.19
CA LEU A 98 -49.12 -0.57 11.75
C LEU A 98 -48.27 0.65 11.39
N GLY A 99 -48.23 1.67 12.24
CA GLY A 99 -47.34 2.83 12.09
C GLY A 99 -45.86 2.43 12.09
N GLU A 100 -45.45 1.48 12.95
CA GLU A 100 -44.08 0.96 12.95
C GLU A 100 -43.74 0.20 11.66
N TYR A 101 -44.69 -0.54 11.07
CA TYR A 101 -44.47 -1.17 9.76
C TYR A 101 -44.26 -0.13 8.65
N ILE A 102 -45.07 0.94 8.64
CA ILE A 102 -44.91 2.04 7.68
C ILE A 102 -43.53 2.70 7.87
N ASN A 103 -43.11 2.90 9.11
CA ASN A 103 -41.78 3.43 9.43
C ASN A 103 -40.65 2.53 8.90
N ALA A 104 -40.76 1.21 9.07
CA ALA A 104 -39.81 0.24 8.52
C ALA A 104 -39.77 0.29 6.98
N TYR A 105 -40.94 0.30 6.31
CA TYR A 105 -41.00 0.41 4.86
C TYR A 105 -40.41 1.73 4.33
N ALA A 106 -40.63 2.84 5.04
CA ALA A 106 -40.07 4.13 4.66
C ALA A 106 -38.54 4.14 4.71
N ASN A 107 -37.94 3.52 5.75
CA ASN A 107 -36.48 3.38 5.85
C ASN A 107 -35.92 2.48 4.74
N GLU A 108 -36.61 1.41 4.39
CA GLU A 108 -36.17 0.49 3.34
C GLU A 108 -36.37 1.03 1.91
N ALA A 109 -37.17 2.08 1.73
CA ALA A 109 -37.44 2.69 0.42
C ALA A 109 -36.37 3.70 -0.04
N TYR A 110 -35.42 4.06 0.81
CA TYR A 110 -34.42 5.10 0.52
C TYR A 110 -32.99 4.60 0.78
N LEU A 111 -32.09 4.83 -0.17
CA LEU A 111 -30.78 4.16 -0.21
C LEU A 111 -29.91 4.40 1.04
N PRO A 112 -29.79 5.64 1.56
CA PRO A 112 -29.06 5.91 2.81
C PRO A 112 -29.62 5.25 4.07
N THR A 113 -30.90 4.85 4.07
CA THR A 113 -31.61 4.33 5.27
C THR A 113 -31.93 2.84 5.17
N ALA A 114 -31.87 2.25 3.98
CA ALA A 114 -32.16 0.83 3.76
C ALA A 114 -31.05 -0.04 4.36
N VAL A 115 -31.44 -1.09 5.10
CA VAL A 115 -30.52 -2.03 5.74
C VAL A 115 -30.65 -3.42 5.15
N GLU A 116 -31.83 -3.78 4.65
CA GLU A 116 -32.04 -5.09 4.04
C GLU A 116 -31.33 -5.19 2.68
N TRP A 117 -30.52 -6.24 2.52
CA TRP A 117 -29.61 -6.36 1.38
C TRP A 117 -30.32 -6.42 0.02
N ASN A 118 -31.47 -7.08 -0.07
CA ASN A 118 -32.23 -7.13 -1.33
C ASN A 118 -32.79 -5.76 -1.71
N ASN A 119 -33.28 -4.96 -0.75
CA ASN A 119 -33.78 -3.61 -0.98
C ASN A 119 -32.66 -2.66 -1.37
N VAL A 120 -31.51 -2.70 -0.68
CA VAL A 120 -30.32 -1.93 -1.08
C VAL A 120 -29.92 -2.28 -2.51
N ARG A 121 -29.85 -3.57 -2.86
CA ARG A 121 -29.52 -4.01 -4.23
C ARG A 121 -30.52 -3.48 -5.26
N LYS A 122 -31.82 -3.51 -4.97
CA LYS A 122 -32.87 -2.98 -5.86
C LYS A 122 -32.74 -1.47 -6.05
N LEU A 123 -32.53 -0.72 -4.96
CA LEU A 123 -32.37 0.74 -5.00
C LEU A 123 -31.12 1.16 -5.77
N VAL A 124 -30.00 0.48 -5.55
CA VAL A 124 -28.74 0.74 -6.24
C VAL A 124 -28.81 0.36 -7.73
N ALA A 125 -29.59 -0.68 -8.09
CA ALA A 125 -29.82 -1.04 -9.47
C ALA A 125 -30.56 0.06 -10.27
N LEU A 126 -31.34 0.92 -9.62
CA LEU A 126 -31.95 2.11 -10.27
C LEU A 126 -30.90 3.15 -10.69
N LEU A 127 -29.70 3.11 -10.11
CA LEU A 127 -28.56 3.96 -10.45
C LEU A 127 -27.62 3.29 -11.48
N ASP A 128 -28.07 2.21 -12.12
CA ASP A 128 -27.26 1.34 -12.99
C ASP A 128 -25.99 0.77 -12.32
N TYR A 129 -25.93 0.79 -10.99
CA TYR A 129 -24.86 0.15 -10.25
C TYR A 129 -25.26 -1.27 -9.86
N ARG A 130 -24.33 -2.20 -10.07
CA ARG A 130 -24.49 -3.60 -9.69
C ARG A 130 -23.36 -3.96 -8.74
N PRO A 131 -23.65 -4.25 -7.45
CA PRO A 131 -22.63 -4.72 -6.53
C PRO A 131 -21.96 -5.97 -7.11
N SER A 132 -20.63 -5.98 -7.13
CA SER A 132 -19.88 -7.13 -7.64
C SER A 132 -20.25 -8.39 -6.85
N PRO A 133 -20.42 -9.54 -7.51
CA PRO A 133 -20.49 -10.81 -6.80
C PRO A 133 -19.20 -11.03 -6.00
N PRO A 134 -19.19 -11.97 -5.03
CA PRO A 134 -17.98 -12.35 -4.33
C PRO A 134 -16.85 -12.66 -5.35
N ALA A 135 -15.71 -11.98 -5.19
CA ALA A 135 -14.58 -12.17 -6.08
C ALA A 135 -14.01 -13.58 -5.89
N SER A 136 -13.76 -14.29 -6.99
CA SER A 136 -13.00 -15.53 -6.95
C SER A 136 -11.54 -15.23 -6.66
N ALA A 137 -10.86 -16.12 -5.94
CA ALA A 137 -9.43 -15.98 -5.69
C ALA A 137 -8.65 -16.13 -7.01
N GLU A 138 -7.67 -15.24 -7.23
CA GLU A 138 -6.77 -15.32 -8.38
C GLU A 138 -5.31 -15.32 -7.90
N THR A 139 -4.45 -16.02 -8.64
CA THR A 139 -3.01 -16.06 -8.37
C THR A 139 -2.24 -16.38 -9.64
N TYR A 140 -0.94 -16.08 -9.62
CA TYR A 140 -0.02 -16.41 -10.70
C TYR A 140 0.77 -17.67 -10.33
N ILE A 141 0.84 -18.60 -11.26
CA ILE A 141 1.71 -19.78 -11.17
C ILE A 141 2.71 -19.74 -12.32
N ALA A 142 3.94 -20.19 -12.05
CA ALA A 142 4.92 -20.42 -13.11
C ALA A 142 4.79 -21.87 -13.59
N LEU A 143 4.52 -22.05 -14.88
CA LEU A 143 4.53 -23.36 -15.53
C LEU A 143 5.88 -23.53 -16.23
N LEU A 144 6.74 -24.37 -15.66
CA LEU A 144 8.03 -24.70 -16.26
C LEU A 144 7.86 -25.89 -17.21
N LEU A 145 8.05 -25.65 -18.51
CA LEU A 145 7.99 -26.71 -19.51
C LEU A 145 9.27 -27.57 -19.47
N LYS A 146 9.17 -28.85 -19.85
CA LYS A 146 10.38 -29.69 -19.97
C LYS A 146 11.27 -29.19 -21.12
N PRO A 147 12.60 -29.40 -21.08
CA PRO A 147 13.50 -28.95 -22.13
C PRO A 147 13.06 -29.43 -23.52
N GLY A 148 13.00 -28.51 -24.50
CA GLY A 148 12.60 -28.81 -25.87
C GLY A 148 11.08 -28.83 -26.12
N GLU A 149 10.25 -28.74 -25.08
CA GLU A 149 8.79 -28.73 -25.23
C GLU A 149 8.24 -27.34 -25.57
N SER A 150 7.20 -27.32 -26.39
CA SER A 150 6.38 -26.14 -26.66
C SER A 150 4.94 -26.57 -26.91
N GLY A 151 3.98 -25.71 -26.58
CA GLY A 151 2.57 -26.06 -26.75
C GLY A 151 1.62 -25.03 -26.16
N ILE A 152 0.33 -25.32 -26.27
CA ILE A 152 -0.76 -24.47 -25.77
C ILE A 152 -1.25 -25.07 -24.45
N ILE A 153 -1.26 -24.26 -23.39
CA ILE A 153 -1.98 -24.56 -22.16
C ILE A 153 -3.39 -24.03 -22.33
N GLU A 154 -4.36 -24.94 -22.39
CA GLU A 154 -5.76 -24.60 -22.61
C GLU A 154 -6.36 -23.81 -21.44
N GLN A 155 -7.41 -23.04 -21.73
CA GLN A 155 -8.28 -22.46 -20.69
C GLN A 155 -8.94 -23.59 -19.90
N GLY A 156 -9.05 -23.44 -18.58
CA GLY A 156 -9.59 -24.50 -17.70
C GLY A 156 -8.54 -25.51 -17.24
N PHE A 157 -7.24 -25.32 -17.54
CA PHE A 157 -6.17 -26.14 -17.01
C PHE A 157 -6.15 -26.02 -15.47
N ALA A 158 -6.45 -27.14 -14.80
CA ALA A 158 -6.72 -27.17 -13.38
C ALA A 158 -5.47 -27.48 -12.55
N VAL A 159 -5.26 -26.69 -11.50
CA VAL A 159 -4.21 -26.91 -10.49
C VAL A 159 -4.81 -26.92 -9.08
N LYS A 160 -4.25 -27.73 -8.20
CA LYS A 160 -4.67 -27.80 -6.79
C LYS A 160 -3.73 -26.99 -5.92
N ASN A 161 -4.28 -26.25 -4.97
CA ASN A 161 -3.44 -25.70 -3.91
C ASN A 161 -3.01 -26.79 -2.92
N LYS A 162 -2.00 -26.47 -2.10
CA LYS A 162 -1.65 -27.27 -0.93
C LYS A 162 -2.30 -26.61 0.31
N PRO A 163 -3.42 -27.13 0.83
CA PRO A 163 -4.12 -26.52 1.96
C PRO A 163 -3.33 -26.66 3.28
N ALA A 164 -3.60 -25.79 4.25
CA ALA A 164 -3.09 -25.96 5.61
C ALA A 164 -3.82 -27.11 6.34
N LYS A 165 -3.33 -27.50 7.53
CA LYS A 165 -3.92 -28.60 8.31
C LYS A 165 -5.36 -28.25 8.70
N GLY A 166 -6.32 -29.01 8.19
CA GLY A 166 -7.76 -28.83 8.46
C GLY A 166 -8.50 -28.01 7.40
N GLU A 167 -7.80 -27.48 6.38
CA GLU A 167 -8.43 -26.79 5.26
C GLU A 167 -8.75 -27.74 4.10
N SER A 168 -9.78 -27.39 3.32
CA SER A 168 -10.13 -28.12 2.10
C SER A 168 -9.27 -27.67 0.93
N THR A 169 -8.94 -28.59 0.03
CA THR A 169 -8.25 -28.26 -1.23
C THR A 169 -9.14 -27.42 -2.13
N VAL A 170 -8.58 -26.36 -2.66
CA VAL A 170 -9.19 -25.50 -3.68
C VAL A 170 -8.55 -25.81 -5.03
N ILE A 171 -9.39 -25.91 -6.06
CA ILE A 171 -8.96 -26.07 -7.45
C ILE A 171 -8.99 -24.69 -8.10
N PHE A 172 -7.85 -24.31 -8.68
CA PHE A 172 -7.73 -23.15 -9.55
C PHE A 172 -7.69 -23.61 -11.00
N GLU A 173 -8.09 -22.73 -11.91
CA GLU A 173 -8.05 -22.99 -13.34
C GLU A 173 -7.45 -21.81 -14.11
N THR A 174 -6.85 -22.08 -15.27
CA THR A 174 -6.38 -21.02 -16.17
C THR A 174 -7.56 -20.26 -16.77
N ARG A 175 -7.52 -18.93 -16.70
CA ARG A 175 -8.59 -18.06 -17.20
C ARG A 175 -8.60 -17.93 -18.73
N GLN A 176 -7.48 -18.23 -19.38
CA GLN A 176 -7.30 -18.08 -20.82
C GLN A 176 -6.27 -19.09 -21.33
N LYS A 177 -6.23 -19.27 -22.66
CA LYS A 177 -5.19 -20.04 -23.32
C LYS A 177 -3.83 -19.34 -23.19
N LEU A 178 -2.77 -20.11 -22.97
CA LEU A 178 -1.40 -19.61 -22.86
C LEU A 178 -0.48 -20.38 -23.80
N GLU A 179 0.40 -19.68 -24.50
CA GLU A 179 1.46 -20.30 -25.29
C GLU A 179 2.69 -20.53 -24.40
N GLY A 180 3.13 -21.77 -24.30
CA GLY A 180 4.29 -22.18 -23.54
C GLY A 180 5.43 -22.58 -24.47
N ASN A 181 6.65 -22.13 -24.13
CA ASN A 181 7.88 -22.59 -24.78
C ASN A 181 8.97 -22.78 -23.72
N ALA A 182 9.66 -23.92 -23.73
CA ALA A 182 10.73 -24.22 -22.79
C ALA A 182 11.88 -23.19 -22.79
N LEU A 183 12.11 -22.48 -23.90
CA LEU A 183 13.10 -21.40 -23.97
C LEU A 183 12.78 -20.25 -23.02
N ILE A 184 11.50 -20.02 -22.71
CA ILE A 184 11.05 -18.98 -21.77
C ILE A 184 11.52 -19.26 -20.34
N ASN A 185 11.71 -20.54 -19.97
CA ASN A 185 12.24 -20.89 -18.64
C ASN A 185 13.64 -20.29 -18.38
N ASN A 186 14.39 -19.98 -19.45
CA ASN A 186 15.73 -19.39 -19.37
C ASN A 186 15.69 -17.86 -19.36
N LEU A 187 14.51 -17.24 -19.42
CA LEU A 187 14.40 -15.80 -19.25
C LEU A 187 14.66 -15.46 -17.79
N HIS A 188 15.71 -14.69 -17.59
CA HIS A 188 16.04 -14.12 -16.31
C HIS A 188 16.03 -12.60 -16.39
N LEU A 189 15.82 -11.95 -15.24
CA LEU A 189 15.99 -10.51 -15.15
C LEU A 189 17.43 -10.13 -15.51
N LYS A 190 17.60 -8.90 -16.02
CA LYS A 190 18.93 -8.34 -16.25
C LYS A 190 19.74 -8.43 -14.95
N ASP A 191 20.97 -8.92 -15.06
CA ASP A 191 21.91 -9.07 -13.95
C ASP A 191 21.48 -10.08 -12.86
N TRP A 192 20.59 -11.04 -13.16
CA TRP A 192 20.16 -12.09 -12.20
C TRP A 192 21.31 -12.90 -11.59
N ASN A 193 22.40 -13.07 -12.35
CA ASN A 193 23.60 -13.80 -11.97
C ASN A 193 24.67 -12.89 -11.35
N LYS A 194 24.33 -11.66 -10.99
CA LYS A 194 25.23 -10.70 -10.35
C LYS A 194 24.78 -10.42 -8.93
N ASN A 195 25.73 -10.22 -8.02
CA ASN A 195 25.44 -9.89 -6.62
C ASN A 195 25.35 -8.36 -6.43
N PRO A 196 24.16 -7.77 -6.28
CA PRO A 196 24.00 -6.32 -6.19
C PRO A 196 24.36 -5.76 -4.80
N LYS A 197 24.74 -6.61 -3.84
CA LYS A 197 25.04 -6.15 -2.47
C LYS A 197 26.23 -5.17 -2.50
N PRO A 198 26.13 -4.05 -1.75
CA PRO A 198 27.24 -3.12 -1.62
C PRO A 198 28.43 -3.79 -0.94
N LEU A 199 29.64 -3.27 -1.16
CA LEU A 199 30.82 -3.70 -0.41
C LEU A 199 30.61 -3.51 1.10
N ILE A 200 31.09 -4.48 1.89
CA ILE A 200 31.01 -4.41 3.34
C ILE A 200 32.11 -3.48 3.83
N PHE A 201 31.73 -2.36 4.44
CA PHE A 201 32.67 -1.40 5.02
C PHE A 201 32.25 -0.93 6.41
N SER A 202 33.24 -0.61 7.24
CA SER A 202 33.05 -0.04 8.58
C SER A 202 33.63 1.35 8.67
N LYS A 203 32.85 2.28 9.23
CA LYS A 203 33.29 3.66 9.53
C LYS A 203 33.74 3.72 10.99
N LYS A 204 35.05 3.71 11.25
CA LYS A 204 35.57 3.99 12.61
C LYS A 204 35.48 5.48 12.90
N LYS A 205 35.00 5.86 14.09
CA LYS A 205 34.78 7.26 14.52
C LYS A 205 36.01 8.12 14.20
N LYS A 206 35.83 9.00 13.21
CA LYS A 206 36.66 10.15 12.76
C LYS A 206 37.86 10.00 11.80
N LYS A 207 38.44 8.85 11.42
CA LYS A 207 39.60 8.90 10.46
C LYS A 207 39.78 7.81 9.39
N SER A 208 39.14 6.65 9.43
CA SER A 208 39.35 5.64 8.36
C SER A 208 38.16 4.73 8.10
N ILE A 209 37.91 4.48 6.81
CA ILE A 209 36.96 3.48 6.32
C ILE A 209 37.75 2.20 6.03
N GLU A 210 37.31 1.10 6.62
CA GLU A 210 37.85 -0.25 6.33
C GLU A 210 36.84 -1.01 5.48
N VAL A 211 37.27 -1.60 4.37
CA VAL A 211 36.47 -2.41 3.45
C VAL A 211 36.95 -3.85 3.54
N THR A 212 36.01 -4.79 3.57
CA THR A 212 36.33 -6.22 3.42
C THR A 212 36.08 -6.62 1.97
N PHE A 213 37.09 -7.14 1.29
CA PHE A 213 37.02 -7.59 -0.10
C PHE A 213 37.27 -9.09 -0.16
N LEU A 214 36.47 -9.80 -0.96
CA LEU A 214 36.56 -11.25 -1.15
C LEU A 214 37.40 -11.52 -2.40
N LEU A 215 38.39 -12.40 -2.28
CA LEU A 215 39.17 -12.87 -3.41
C LEU A 215 38.77 -14.30 -3.76
N GLN A 216 38.87 -14.65 -5.05
CA GLN A 216 38.74 -16.05 -5.46
C GLN A 216 39.93 -16.86 -4.93
N ASN A 217 41.15 -16.35 -5.12
CA ASN A 217 42.39 -16.92 -4.60
C ASN A 217 43.26 -15.82 -3.97
N ILE A 218 44.00 -16.14 -2.91
CA ILE A 218 45.03 -15.25 -2.35
C ILE A 218 46.33 -15.60 -3.06
N GLU A 219 46.82 -14.70 -3.92
CA GLU A 219 48.16 -14.82 -4.51
C GLU A 219 49.23 -14.60 -3.42
N GLU A 220 50.35 -15.33 -3.51
CA GLU A 220 51.44 -15.30 -2.50
C GLU A 220 52.15 -13.94 -2.38
N ASP A 221 51.97 -13.07 -3.38
CA ASP A 221 52.68 -11.80 -3.50
C ASP A 221 51.94 -10.60 -2.88
N ILE A 222 50.79 -10.84 -2.24
CA ILE A 222 50.03 -9.81 -1.54
C ILE A 222 50.54 -9.67 -0.10
N SER A 223 51.02 -8.49 0.25
CA SER A 223 51.56 -8.18 1.58
C SER A 223 50.75 -7.11 2.32
N VAL A 224 50.71 -7.23 3.65
CA VAL A 224 50.16 -6.18 4.51
C VAL A 224 50.98 -4.91 4.31
N GLY A 225 50.31 -3.83 3.90
CA GLY A 225 50.96 -2.57 3.57
C GLY A 225 50.86 -2.17 2.10
N ASP A 226 50.53 -3.12 1.22
CA ASP A 226 50.46 -2.86 -0.21
C ASP A 226 49.40 -1.82 -0.56
N LYS A 227 49.73 -0.99 -1.55
CA LYS A 227 48.81 -0.01 -2.10
C LYS A 227 48.02 -0.66 -3.23
N GLY A 228 46.75 -0.27 -3.31
CA GLY A 228 45.85 -0.74 -4.35
C GLY A 228 44.82 0.31 -4.72
N ILE A 229 43.98 -0.03 -5.69
CA ILE A 229 42.89 0.78 -6.20
C ILE A 229 41.67 -0.13 -6.30
N LEU A 230 40.61 0.22 -5.57
CA LEU A 230 39.28 -0.35 -5.79
C LEU A 230 38.63 0.44 -6.92
N ALA A 231 38.15 -0.26 -7.95
CA ALA A 231 37.60 0.37 -9.15
C ALA A 231 36.26 -0.28 -9.55
N THR A 232 35.29 0.57 -9.90
CA THR A 232 34.12 0.22 -10.71
C THR A 232 34.38 0.63 -12.17
N ASP A 233 33.40 0.50 -13.06
CA ASP A 233 33.53 0.95 -14.45
C ASP A 233 33.97 2.42 -14.60
N ASN A 234 33.57 3.30 -13.68
CA ASN A 234 33.78 4.76 -13.80
C ASN A 234 34.49 5.39 -12.59
N GLU A 235 34.50 4.72 -11.44
CA GLU A 235 34.99 5.28 -10.19
C GLU A 235 36.14 4.47 -9.60
N ALA A 236 37.17 5.16 -9.11
CA ALA A 236 38.26 4.53 -8.37
C ALA A 236 38.43 5.11 -6.95
N VAL A 237 38.97 4.31 -6.05
CA VAL A 237 39.39 4.71 -4.69
C VAL A 237 40.71 4.05 -4.34
N ALA A 238 41.70 4.85 -3.94
CA ALA A 238 42.94 4.30 -3.42
C ALA A 238 42.75 3.65 -2.06
N VAL A 239 43.32 2.46 -1.91
CA VAL A 239 43.27 1.64 -0.72
C VAL A 239 44.66 1.15 -0.32
N LYS A 240 44.79 0.71 0.93
CA LYS A 240 45.98 0.05 1.45
C LYS A 240 45.57 -1.27 2.12
N VAL A 241 46.28 -2.35 1.84
CA VAL A 241 46.09 -3.65 2.50
C VAL A 241 46.42 -3.49 3.98
N ASN A 242 45.44 -3.76 4.84
CA ASN A 242 45.55 -3.60 6.29
C ASN A 242 45.65 -4.94 7.02
N ALA A 243 44.97 -5.98 6.52
CA ALA A 243 45.10 -7.35 7.02
C ALA A 243 44.68 -8.33 5.92
N ILE A 244 45.30 -9.51 5.92
CA ILE A 244 44.96 -10.64 5.05
C ILE A 244 44.41 -11.73 5.96
N GLN A 245 43.24 -12.27 5.62
CA GLN A 245 42.56 -13.31 6.38
C GLN A 245 42.31 -14.50 5.46
N SER A 246 43.17 -15.51 5.57
CA SER A 246 43.01 -16.80 4.88
C SER A 246 42.04 -17.69 5.65
N ASP A 247 40.77 -17.29 5.71
CA ASP A 247 39.67 -18.14 6.15
C ASP A 247 39.05 -18.90 4.95
N SER A 248 37.94 -19.62 5.16
CA SER A 248 37.22 -20.36 4.12
C SER A 248 36.73 -19.51 2.93
N GLN A 249 36.84 -18.17 2.99
CA GLN A 249 36.34 -17.25 1.96
C GLN A 249 37.40 -16.25 1.46
N ASN A 250 38.69 -16.45 1.76
CA ASN A 250 39.81 -15.65 1.24
C ASN A 250 39.56 -14.13 1.27
N ARG A 251 39.63 -13.53 2.47
CA ARG A 251 39.24 -12.13 2.70
C ARG A 251 40.45 -11.21 2.90
N ILE A 252 40.38 -10.02 2.32
CA ILE A 252 41.35 -8.94 2.59
C ILE A 252 40.62 -7.73 3.20
N LYS A 253 41.21 -7.18 4.27
CA LYS A 253 40.79 -5.91 4.85
C LYS A 253 41.61 -4.78 4.26
N LEU A 254 40.93 -3.85 3.62
CA LEU A 254 41.50 -2.69 2.93
C LEU A 254 41.16 -1.43 3.71
N LYS A 255 42.13 -0.54 3.88
CA LYS A 255 41.95 0.79 4.45
C LYS A 255 41.89 1.83 3.34
N LEU A 256 40.84 2.64 3.29
CA LEU A 256 40.75 3.73 2.32
C LEU A 256 41.79 4.81 2.60
N LEU A 257 42.49 5.23 1.55
CA LEU A 257 43.47 6.32 1.58
C LEU A 257 42.86 7.68 1.23
N SER A 258 41.65 7.70 0.67
CA SER A 258 40.88 8.93 0.40
C SER A 258 39.47 8.81 0.97
N ARG A 259 38.89 9.94 1.38
CA ARG A 259 37.48 10.01 1.76
C ARG A 259 36.63 9.99 0.50
N LYS A 260 36.09 8.82 0.17
CA LYS A 260 35.11 8.64 -0.90
C LYS A 260 33.94 7.81 -0.40
N ASN A 261 32.75 8.15 -0.86
CA ASN A 261 31.57 7.34 -0.60
C ASN A 261 31.64 6.07 -1.45
N LEU A 262 31.30 4.92 -0.87
CA LEU A 262 31.39 3.61 -1.53
C LEU A 262 30.02 3.06 -1.95
N ASN A 263 28.96 3.89 -1.91
CA ASN A 263 27.60 3.43 -2.24
C ASN A 263 27.47 2.85 -3.65
N ASN A 264 28.30 3.29 -4.61
CA ASN A 264 28.30 2.79 -5.99
C ASN A 264 29.16 1.54 -6.19
N PHE A 265 29.85 1.07 -5.15
CA PHE A 265 30.72 -0.11 -5.20
C PHE A 265 29.94 -1.32 -4.68
N THR A 266 29.63 -2.25 -5.60
CA THR A 266 28.93 -3.50 -5.30
C THR A 266 29.85 -4.69 -5.52
N LEU A 267 29.49 -5.84 -4.95
CA LEU A 267 30.31 -7.05 -5.06
C LEU A 267 30.50 -7.53 -6.52
N HIS A 268 29.58 -7.24 -7.43
CA HIS A 268 29.70 -7.64 -8.84
C HIS A 268 30.35 -6.59 -9.75
N ASN A 269 30.38 -5.32 -9.33
CA ASN A 269 30.94 -4.21 -10.12
C ASN A 269 32.09 -3.54 -9.36
N THR A 270 32.95 -4.33 -8.71
CA THR A 270 34.18 -3.78 -8.14
C THR A 270 35.31 -4.77 -8.32
N THR A 271 36.41 -4.26 -8.85
CA THR A 271 37.66 -4.99 -9.03
C THR A 271 38.74 -4.34 -8.17
N LEU A 272 39.53 -5.16 -7.49
CA LEU A 272 40.70 -4.71 -6.75
C LEU A 272 41.93 -4.80 -7.66
N TYR A 273 42.62 -3.67 -7.80
CA TYR A 273 43.90 -3.59 -8.49
C TYR A 273 45.01 -3.35 -7.47
N LEU A 274 46.15 -4.03 -7.59
CA LEU A 274 47.29 -3.90 -6.67
C LEU A 274 48.55 -3.37 -7.37
N HIS A 275 49.50 -2.90 -6.55
CA HIS A 275 50.81 -2.35 -6.95
C HIS A 275 50.72 -1.25 -8.02
N PRO A 276 50.04 -0.13 -7.73
CA PRO A 276 49.94 0.97 -8.67
C PRO A 276 51.33 1.58 -8.93
N SER A 277 51.74 1.60 -10.20
CA SER A 277 52.99 2.21 -10.69
C SER A 277 52.68 3.46 -11.50
N PHE A 278 53.50 4.50 -11.31
CA PHE A 278 53.35 5.75 -12.04
C PHE A 278 53.73 5.56 -13.52
N VAL A 279 52.89 6.04 -14.43
CA VAL A 279 53.10 5.96 -15.86
C VAL A 279 53.60 7.30 -16.39
N ASP A 280 52.74 8.32 -16.35
CA ASP A 280 53.01 9.66 -16.88
C ASP A 280 52.06 10.72 -16.29
N ALA A 281 52.38 12.00 -16.51
CA ALA A 281 51.54 13.15 -16.20
C ALA A 281 51.05 13.78 -17.52
N PRO A 282 49.87 13.37 -18.03
CA PRO A 282 49.39 13.80 -19.34
C PRO A 282 49.02 15.28 -19.40
N LEU A 283 49.17 15.86 -20.60
CA LEU A 283 48.63 17.16 -20.95
C LEU A 283 47.21 17.00 -21.54
N PRO A 284 46.18 17.71 -21.04
CA PRO A 284 44.84 17.67 -21.63
C PRO A 284 44.85 18.09 -23.09
N ASN A 285 44.17 17.36 -23.97
CA ASN A 285 44.16 17.62 -25.42
C ASN A 285 42.77 17.47 -26.05
N GLY A 286 41.77 18.11 -25.48
CA GLY A 286 40.36 18.00 -25.90
C GLY A 286 39.51 17.18 -24.93
N ILE A 287 38.31 16.81 -25.39
CA ILE A 287 37.37 16.00 -24.60
C ILE A 287 37.87 14.56 -24.59
N ASN A 288 38.02 13.99 -23.40
CA ASN A 288 38.43 12.60 -23.19
C ASN A 288 39.74 12.22 -23.88
N SER A 289 40.64 13.17 -24.03
CA SER A 289 41.91 12.98 -24.71
C SER A 289 43.06 13.65 -23.98
N ALA A 290 44.24 13.06 -24.13
CA ALA A 290 45.46 13.53 -23.49
C ALA A 290 46.68 13.25 -24.35
N ILE A 291 47.73 14.04 -24.14
CA ILE A 291 49.05 13.78 -24.69
C ILE A 291 49.96 13.31 -23.55
N VAL A 292 50.60 12.16 -23.74
CA VAL A 292 51.65 11.66 -22.83
C VAL A 292 53.03 11.93 -23.41
N ASN A 293 53.99 12.22 -22.53
CA ASN A 293 55.38 12.46 -22.89
C ASN A 293 56.10 11.15 -23.27
N LYS A 294 55.78 10.06 -22.56
CA LYS A 294 56.34 8.73 -22.84
C LYS A 294 55.49 8.01 -23.89
N LYS A 295 55.91 8.12 -25.15
CA LYS A 295 55.26 7.45 -26.29
C LYS A 295 55.39 5.92 -26.18
N GLY A 296 54.32 5.21 -26.53
CA GLY A 296 54.30 3.74 -26.60
C GLY A 296 54.19 2.99 -25.27
N VAL A 297 54.01 3.68 -24.14
CA VAL A 297 53.94 3.01 -22.81
C VAL A 297 52.59 2.36 -22.54
N LEU A 298 51.50 2.88 -23.09
CA LEU A 298 50.13 2.40 -22.86
C LEU A 298 49.56 1.67 -24.09
N SER A 299 48.89 0.54 -23.89
CA SER A 299 48.25 -0.20 -24.98
C SER A 299 46.79 0.22 -25.18
N GLU A 300 46.23 -0.08 -26.34
CA GLU A 300 44.79 0.02 -26.57
C GLU A 300 44.03 -0.93 -25.63
N ASN A 301 42.83 -0.53 -25.23
CA ASN A 301 41.97 -1.19 -24.23
C ASN A 301 42.55 -1.34 -22.82
N GLU A 302 43.69 -0.73 -22.52
CA GLU A 302 44.29 -0.76 -21.20
C GLU A 302 43.50 0.08 -20.18
N ILE A 303 43.35 -0.44 -18.96
CA ILE A 303 42.73 0.28 -17.83
C ILE A 303 43.84 0.95 -17.01
N ILE A 304 43.74 2.27 -16.87
CA ILE A 304 44.65 3.10 -16.09
C ILE A 304 43.86 3.95 -15.09
N PHE A 305 44.57 4.49 -14.10
CA PHE A 305 43.96 5.21 -12.99
C PHE A 305 44.51 6.63 -12.90
N GLY A 306 43.61 7.60 -13.09
CA GLY A 306 43.90 9.02 -13.01
C GLY A 306 43.78 9.53 -11.58
N LYS A 307 44.85 10.08 -11.03
CA LYS A 307 44.87 10.73 -9.72
C LYS A 307 44.79 12.24 -9.87
N THR A 308 43.76 12.83 -9.25
CA THR A 308 43.54 14.29 -9.20
C THR A 308 43.44 14.76 -7.74
N SER A 309 43.39 16.09 -7.53
CA SER A 309 43.07 16.67 -6.21
C SER A 309 41.67 16.26 -5.71
N SER A 310 40.73 16.01 -6.62
CA SER A 310 39.36 15.57 -6.33
C SER A 310 39.22 14.08 -6.04
N GLY A 311 40.27 13.27 -6.27
CA GLY A 311 40.25 11.81 -6.06
C GLY A 311 40.74 11.02 -7.26
N TRP A 312 40.41 9.73 -7.26
CA TRP A 312 40.84 8.76 -8.28
C TRP A 312 39.71 8.46 -9.27
N GLN A 313 40.07 8.34 -10.55
CA GLN A 313 39.16 7.99 -11.65
C GLN A 313 39.72 6.85 -12.47
N VAL A 314 38.84 6.01 -13.01
CA VAL A 314 39.19 4.95 -13.94
C VAL A 314 39.20 5.51 -15.35
N ARG A 315 40.20 5.15 -16.15
CA ARG A 315 40.27 5.52 -17.56
C ARG A 315 40.59 4.28 -18.37
N LYS A 316 39.79 4.03 -19.40
CA LYS A 316 40.07 3.01 -20.40
C LYS A 316 40.63 3.69 -21.64
N VAL A 317 41.84 3.31 -22.05
CA VAL A 317 42.47 3.79 -23.28
C VAL A 317 41.75 3.14 -24.46
N ILE A 318 41.08 3.93 -25.29
CA ILE A 318 40.46 3.45 -26.54
C ILE A 318 41.50 3.41 -27.65
N LYS A 319 42.31 4.46 -27.76
CA LYS A 319 43.28 4.64 -28.84
C LYS A 319 44.56 5.28 -28.30
N ASN A 320 45.71 4.86 -28.83
CA ASN A 320 47.00 5.50 -28.55
C ASN A 320 47.83 5.65 -29.84
N GLU A 321 47.81 6.83 -30.44
CA GLU A 321 48.61 7.14 -31.63
C GLU A 321 49.81 7.99 -31.22
N LEU A 322 51.02 7.43 -31.16
CA LEU A 322 52.25 8.18 -30.90
C LEU A 322 52.22 9.06 -29.63
N GLY A 323 51.48 8.64 -28.59
CA GLY A 323 51.32 9.38 -27.34
C GLY A 323 50.07 10.26 -27.26
N TYR A 324 49.26 10.31 -28.32
CA TYR A 324 47.91 10.87 -28.29
C TYR A 324 46.92 9.81 -27.81
N LEU A 325 46.49 9.93 -26.56
CA LEU A 325 45.53 9.04 -25.93
C LEU A 325 44.11 9.55 -26.15
N GLN A 326 43.23 8.60 -26.45
CA GLN A 326 41.78 8.80 -26.39
C GLN A 326 41.18 7.84 -25.37
N PHE A 327 40.30 8.35 -24.52
CA PHE A 327 39.62 7.64 -23.44
C PHE A 327 38.13 7.45 -23.73
N ASN A 328 37.50 6.56 -22.98
CA ASN A 328 36.07 6.30 -23.07
C ASN A 328 35.20 7.54 -22.78
N GLU A 329 34.10 7.67 -23.52
CA GLU A 329 33.17 8.81 -23.50
C GLU A 329 32.52 9.04 -22.14
N SER A 330 32.39 7.98 -21.33
CA SER A 330 31.82 8.04 -19.97
C SER A 330 32.77 8.64 -18.93
N THR A 331 34.03 8.91 -19.26
CA THR A 331 35.02 9.44 -18.32
C THR A 331 35.09 10.97 -18.40
N PRO A 332 35.26 11.70 -17.28
CA PRO A 332 35.45 13.15 -17.32
C PRO A 332 36.76 13.53 -18.05
N SER A 333 36.76 14.70 -18.71
CA SER A 333 37.95 15.26 -19.35
C SER A 333 39.15 15.29 -18.40
N VAL A 334 40.34 15.03 -18.96
CA VAL A 334 41.60 15.04 -18.23
C VAL A 334 41.84 16.40 -17.61
N LYS A 335 42.17 16.43 -16.32
CA LYS A 335 42.44 17.69 -15.61
C LYS A 335 43.91 18.06 -15.68
N LYS A 336 44.21 19.36 -15.61
CA LYS A 336 45.58 19.86 -15.45
C LYS A 336 46.19 19.30 -14.15
N ASN A 337 47.39 18.75 -14.23
CA ASN A 337 48.14 18.07 -13.15
C ASN A 337 47.60 16.68 -12.72
N GLU A 338 46.84 16.01 -13.58
CA GLU A 338 46.47 14.61 -13.36
C GLU A 338 47.68 13.68 -13.53
N GLN A 339 47.79 12.67 -12.66
CA GLN A 339 48.84 11.64 -12.74
C GLN A 339 48.23 10.30 -13.09
N LEU A 340 48.77 9.61 -14.10
CA LEU A 340 48.31 8.29 -14.52
C LEU A 340 49.10 7.18 -13.83
N PHE A 341 48.37 6.18 -13.34
CA PHE A 341 48.92 4.98 -12.74
C PHE A 341 48.41 3.73 -13.47
N ARG A 342 49.28 2.74 -13.61
CA ARG A 342 48.94 1.38 -14.03
C ARG A 342 48.92 0.49 -12.80
N ALA A 343 47.96 -0.41 -12.70
CA ALA A 343 47.92 -1.41 -11.65
C ALA A 343 47.44 -2.75 -12.22
N ARG A 344 47.77 -3.85 -11.56
CA ARG A 344 47.37 -5.20 -12.01
C ARG A 344 46.07 -5.63 -11.34
N THR A 345 45.20 -6.32 -12.07
CA THR A 345 44.03 -7.02 -11.52
C THR A 345 44.46 -8.29 -10.80
N LEU A 346 43.73 -8.63 -9.73
CA LEU A 346 43.69 -9.98 -9.18
C LEU A 346 42.50 -10.76 -9.77
#